data_AF-A0A238U9H4-F1
#
_entry.id   AF-A0A238U9H4-F1
#
_cell.length_a   1.000
_cell.length_b   1.000
_cell.length_c   1.000
_cell.angle_alpha   90.00
_cell.angle_beta   90.00
_cell.angle_gamma   90.00
#
_symmetry.space_group_name_H-M   'P 1'
#
loop_
_entity.id
_entity.type
_entity.pdbx_description
1 polymer ?
#
loop_
_entity_poly.entity_id
_entity_poly.type
_entity_poly.pdbx_seq_one_letter_code
_entity_poly.pdbx_strand_id
1 'polypeptide(L)'
;MKKILCIVAFVAFAFNGLAQDGKLRLGANVGFTTGSGNSSFVIGGDVDYLFNVDSKFEVGAATGIAVVTTGNSIILPLAGAGRFKATNKIDLGLDMGYAIGINNAGNGFYFRPIFEYKINSNMSFRASYSGVDSGGFLNAGLMFNL
;
A
#
# COMPACT_ATOMS: atom_id res chain seq x y z
N MET A 1 -22.76 -12.89 21.34
CA MET A 1 -23.68 -12.57 20.23
C MET A 1 -23.70 -11.08 19.87
N LYS A 2 -23.83 -10.15 20.84
CA LYS A 2 -23.81 -8.69 20.54
C LYS A 2 -22.51 -8.21 19.86
N LYS A 3 -21.36 -8.76 20.23
CA LYS A 3 -20.04 -8.40 19.64
C LYS A 3 -19.89 -8.79 18.16
N ILE A 4 -20.45 -9.93 17.76
CA ILE A 4 -20.43 -10.40 16.37
C ILE A 4 -21.40 -9.57 15.52
N LEU A 5 -22.56 -9.21 16.08
CA LEU A 5 -23.51 -8.33 15.41
C LEU A 5 -22.92 -6.94 15.13
N CYS A 6 -22.11 -6.39 16.05
CA CYS A 6 -21.39 -5.13 15.81
C CYS A 6 -20.36 -5.26 14.68
N ILE A 7 -19.60 -6.37 14.63
CA ILE A 7 -18.62 -6.60 13.56
C ILE A 7 -19.31 -6.77 12.20
N VAL A 8 -20.40 -7.55 12.15
CA VAL A 8 -21.19 -7.75 10.93
C VAL A 8 -21.87 -6.46 10.49
N ALA A 9 -22.36 -5.65 11.43
CA ALA A 9 -22.91 -4.33 11.13
C ALA A 9 -21.83 -3.36 10.64
N PHE A 10 -20.62 -3.39 11.21
CA PHE A 10 -19.49 -2.57 10.76
C PHE A 10 -19.03 -2.99 9.36
N VAL A 11 -18.99 -4.29 9.09
CA VAL A 11 -18.70 -4.86 7.77
C VAL A 11 -19.81 -4.52 6.77
N ALA A 12 -21.09 -4.60 7.16
CA ALA A 12 -22.22 -4.25 6.30
C ALA A 12 -22.32 -2.74 6.02
N PHE A 13 -21.99 -1.87 6.98
CA PHE A 13 -21.83 -0.43 6.76
C PHE A 13 -20.63 -0.13 5.87
N ALA A 14 -19.52 -0.86 6.04
CA ALA A 14 -18.37 -0.78 5.14
C ALA A 14 -18.79 -1.13 3.72
N PHE A 15 -19.61 -2.16 3.50
CA PHE A 15 -20.09 -2.58 2.17
C PHE A 15 -21.13 -1.63 1.53
N ASN A 16 -22.07 -1.07 2.29
CA ASN A 16 -23.07 -0.14 1.75
C ASN A 16 -22.48 1.26 1.44
N GLY A 17 -21.30 1.59 1.98
CA GLY A 17 -20.53 2.78 1.62
C GLY A 17 -19.64 2.64 0.38
N LEU A 18 -19.48 1.43 -0.19
CA LEU A 18 -18.59 1.18 -1.34
C LEU A 18 -19.21 1.52 -2.71
N ALA A 19 -20.45 1.99 -2.74
CA ALA A 19 -21.22 2.20 -3.96
C ALA A 19 -20.99 3.57 -4.65
N GLN A 20 -20.10 4.43 -4.13
CA GLN A 20 -19.77 5.72 -4.74
C GLN A 20 -18.25 5.98 -4.70
N ASP A 21 -17.66 6.25 -5.87
CA ASP A 21 -16.31 6.80 -6.09
C ASP A 21 -15.08 6.01 -5.59
N GLY A 22 -15.10 4.68 -5.73
CA GLY A 22 -13.88 3.88 -5.58
C GLY A 22 -12.86 4.20 -6.70
N LYS A 23 -11.68 4.70 -6.33
CA LYS A 23 -10.57 5.01 -7.24
C LYS A 23 -9.59 3.85 -7.29
N LEU A 24 -9.48 3.24 -8.46
CA LEU A 24 -8.44 2.25 -8.75
C LEU A 24 -7.16 2.98 -9.16
N ARG A 25 -6.05 2.62 -8.54
CA ARG A 25 -4.74 3.17 -8.86
C ARG A 25 -3.77 2.02 -9.09
N LEU A 26 -2.97 2.13 -10.14
CA LEU A 26 -1.92 1.17 -10.47
C LEU A 26 -0.59 1.89 -10.53
N GLY A 27 0.48 1.27 -10.08
CA GLY A 27 1.80 1.86 -10.12
C GLY A 27 2.91 0.86 -10.28
N ALA A 28 4.06 1.38 -10.64
CA ALA A 28 5.32 0.65 -10.67
C ALA A 28 6.33 1.38 -9.79
N ASN A 29 7.13 0.63 -9.06
CA ASN A 29 8.15 1.16 -8.18
C ASN A 29 9.46 0.38 -8.31
N VAL A 30 10.54 1.07 -7.98
CA VAL A 30 11.86 0.50 -7.83
C VAL A 30 12.42 0.93 -6.49
N GLY A 31 13.33 0.14 -5.96
CA GLY A 31 13.78 0.32 -4.59
C GLY A 31 15.04 -0.43 -4.25
N PHE A 32 15.39 -0.36 -2.97
CA PHE A 32 16.50 -1.09 -2.41
C PHE A 32 16.21 -1.55 -0.97
N THR A 33 16.74 -2.71 -0.62
CA THR A 33 16.61 -3.28 0.73
C THR A 33 17.47 -2.51 1.73
N THR A 34 16.95 -2.25 2.92
CA THR A 34 17.68 -1.54 4.00
C THR A 34 18.33 -2.50 5.01
N GLY A 35 18.43 -3.80 4.70
CA GLY A 35 19.01 -4.82 5.58
C GLY A 35 20.54 -4.85 5.57
N SER A 36 21.13 -5.33 6.66
CA SER A 36 22.58 -5.31 6.96
C SER A 36 23.45 -6.31 6.17
N GLY A 37 22.91 -6.98 5.16
CA GLY A 37 23.54 -8.16 4.54
C GLY A 37 24.10 -7.96 3.14
N ASN A 38 23.39 -7.23 2.26
CA ASN A 38 23.79 -6.86 0.90
C ASN A 38 22.73 -5.90 0.33
N SER A 39 23.14 -4.78 -0.29
CA SER A 39 22.22 -3.88 -1.00
C SER A 39 21.60 -4.61 -2.18
N SER A 40 20.30 -4.87 -2.11
CA SER A 40 19.56 -5.60 -3.13
C SER A 40 18.55 -4.67 -3.78
N PHE A 41 18.41 -4.76 -5.10
CA PHE A 41 17.41 -3.99 -5.81
C PHE A 41 16.03 -4.62 -5.65
N VAL A 42 15.02 -3.77 -5.59
CA VAL A 42 13.61 -4.16 -5.56
C VAL A 42 12.94 -3.58 -6.80
N ILE A 43 12.14 -4.40 -7.46
CA ILE A 43 11.26 -3.97 -8.54
C ILE A 43 9.85 -4.41 -8.15
N GLY A 44 8.89 -3.51 -8.25
CA GLY A 44 7.54 -3.81 -7.78
C GLY A 44 6.43 -3.13 -8.57
N GLY A 45 5.23 -3.65 -8.37
CA GLY A 45 3.98 -3.09 -8.83
C GLY A 45 3.04 -2.88 -7.65
N ASP A 46 2.31 -1.78 -7.65
CA ASP A 46 1.35 -1.42 -6.61
C ASP A 46 -0.05 -1.32 -7.21
N VAL A 47 -1.06 -1.76 -6.44
CA VAL A 47 -2.48 -1.65 -6.77
C VAL A 47 -3.21 -1.14 -5.53
N ASP A 48 -3.83 0.03 -5.64
CA ASP A 48 -4.64 0.60 -4.57
C ASP A 48 -6.09 0.72 -5.04
N TYR A 49 -7.04 0.42 -4.17
CA TYR A 49 -8.45 0.74 -4.36
C TYR A 49 -8.94 1.55 -3.17
N LEU A 50 -9.19 2.84 -3.39
CA LEU A 50 -9.44 3.83 -2.35
C LEU A 50 -10.81 4.49 -2.50
N PHE A 51 -11.48 4.73 -1.38
CA PHE A 51 -12.75 5.44 -1.29
C PHE A 51 -12.56 6.72 -0.49
N ASN A 52 -13.23 7.80 -0.90
CA ASN A 52 -13.23 9.02 -0.09
C ASN A 52 -14.16 8.82 1.11
N VAL A 53 -13.61 8.96 2.31
CA VAL A 53 -14.40 9.02 3.56
C VAL A 53 -14.69 10.47 3.93
N ASP A 54 -13.75 11.36 3.61
CA ASP A 54 -13.85 12.80 3.79
C ASP A 54 -13.14 13.50 2.62
N SER A 55 -13.37 14.80 2.46
CA SER A 55 -12.64 15.73 1.61
C SER A 55 -11.12 15.57 1.69
N LYS A 56 -10.57 15.24 2.86
CA LYS A 56 -9.13 15.07 3.09
C LYS A 56 -8.68 13.62 3.30
N PHE A 57 -9.59 12.67 3.53
CA PHE A 57 -9.24 11.30 3.90
C PHE A 57 -9.82 10.28 2.92
N GLU A 58 -8.95 9.41 2.44
CA GLU A 58 -9.31 8.25 1.64
C GLU A 58 -8.88 6.98 2.38
N VAL A 59 -9.70 5.94 2.33
CA VAL A 59 -9.38 4.62 2.90
C VAL A 59 -9.71 3.53 1.91
N GLY A 60 -9.08 2.37 2.03
CA GLY A 60 -9.42 1.24 1.18
C GLY A 60 -8.46 0.09 1.35
N ALA A 61 -8.15 -0.59 0.23
CA ALA A 61 -7.24 -1.71 0.20
C ALA A 61 -6.03 -1.40 -0.69
N ALA A 62 -4.88 -1.93 -0.31
CA ALA A 62 -3.67 -1.91 -1.12
C ALA A 62 -3.10 -3.32 -1.22
N THR A 63 -2.64 -3.66 -2.41
CA THR A 63 -1.89 -4.89 -2.70
C THR A 63 -0.81 -4.56 -3.72
N GLY A 64 0.08 -5.52 -3.97
CA GLY A 64 1.15 -5.31 -4.93
C GLY A 64 2.04 -6.54 -5.01
N ILE A 65 3.15 -6.38 -5.72
CA ILE A 65 4.22 -7.37 -5.79
C ILE A 65 5.54 -6.64 -5.67
N ALA A 66 6.45 -7.14 -4.85
CA ALA A 66 7.81 -6.65 -4.75
C ALA A 66 8.77 -7.82 -4.95
N VAL A 67 9.62 -7.72 -5.97
CA VAL A 67 10.64 -8.73 -6.31
C VAL A 67 11.99 -8.20 -5.86
N VAL A 68 12.60 -8.86 -4.89
CA VAL A 68 13.95 -8.60 -4.42
C VAL A 68 14.91 -9.44 -5.27
N THR A 69 15.81 -8.76 -6.01
CA THR A 69 16.66 -9.42 -7.01
C THR A 69 17.66 -10.38 -6.37
N THR A 70 18.27 -9.98 -5.27
CA THR A 70 19.17 -10.85 -4.50
C THR A 70 18.35 -11.87 -3.74
N GLY A 71 18.51 -13.16 -4.09
CA GLY A 71 17.80 -14.26 -3.44
C GLY A 71 16.44 -14.62 -4.06
N ASN A 72 16.01 -13.93 -5.11
CA ASN A 72 14.76 -14.18 -5.84
C ASN A 72 13.53 -14.26 -4.89
N SER A 73 13.49 -13.34 -3.93
CA SER A 73 12.44 -13.26 -2.92
C SER A 73 11.30 -12.39 -3.44
N ILE A 74 10.08 -12.91 -3.36
CA ILE A 74 8.88 -12.20 -3.82
C ILE A 74 8.00 -11.91 -2.60
N ILE A 75 7.54 -10.67 -2.46
CA ILE A 75 6.68 -10.23 -1.37
C ILE A 75 5.35 -9.74 -1.96
N LEU A 76 4.26 -10.31 -1.46
CA LEU A 76 2.88 -9.97 -1.83
C LEU A 76 2.17 -9.36 -0.60
N PRO A 77 2.14 -8.02 -0.46
CA PRO A 77 1.41 -7.37 0.62
C PRO A 77 -0.10 -7.43 0.39
N LEU A 78 -0.85 -7.72 1.45
CA LEU A 78 -2.30 -7.53 1.54
C LEU A 78 -2.56 -6.57 2.69
N ALA A 79 -2.93 -5.33 2.37
CA ALA A 79 -3.00 -4.24 3.32
C ALA A 79 -4.32 -3.46 3.24
N GLY A 80 -4.75 -2.94 4.40
CA GLY A 80 -5.63 -1.80 4.44
C GLY A 80 -4.83 -0.54 4.16
N ALA A 81 -5.40 0.39 3.40
CA ALA A 81 -4.75 1.61 2.96
C ALA A 81 -5.46 2.84 3.53
N GLY A 82 -4.68 3.79 4.04
CA GLY A 82 -5.14 5.12 4.42
C GLY A 82 -4.35 6.18 3.68
N ARG A 83 -5.01 7.21 3.16
CA ARG A 83 -4.39 8.40 2.55
C ARG A 83 -4.98 9.66 3.15
N PHE A 84 -4.12 10.63 3.42
CA PHE A 84 -4.44 11.95 3.93
C PHE A 84 -3.92 13.01 2.96
N LYS A 85 -4.84 13.80 2.40
CA LYS A 85 -4.55 14.92 1.49
C LYS A 85 -4.06 16.12 2.30
N ALA A 86 -2.77 16.15 2.57
CA ALA A 86 -2.15 17.21 3.36
C ALA A 86 -2.24 18.56 2.64
N THR A 87 -2.05 18.56 1.32
CA THR A 87 -2.22 19.75 0.46
C THR A 87 -2.83 19.35 -0.90
N ASN A 88 -3.07 20.31 -1.78
CA ASN A 88 -3.58 20.03 -3.14
C ASN A 88 -2.62 19.16 -3.98
N LYS A 89 -1.32 19.12 -3.63
CA LYS A 89 -0.30 18.35 -4.37
C LYS A 89 0.34 17.22 -3.56
N ILE A 90 0.23 17.24 -2.23
CA ILE A 90 0.93 16.31 -1.35
C ILE A 90 -0.08 15.48 -0.59
N ASP A 91 0.06 14.16 -0.71
CA ASP A 91 -0.70 13.19 0.08
C ASP A 91 0.28 12.40 0.95
N LEU A 92 -0.11 12.15 2.19
CA LEU A 92 0.57 11.24 3.10
C LEU A 92 -0.25 9.96 3.20
N GLY A 93 0.41 8.81 3.27
CA GLY A 93 -0.27 7.53 3.31
C GLY A 93 0.31 6.60 4.34
N LEU A 94 -0.51 5.62 4.72
CA LEU A 94 -0.09 4.51 5.53
C LEU A 94 -0.85 3.26 5.10
N ASP A 95 -0.10 2.22 4.75
CA ASP A 95 -0.65 0.89 4.48
C ASP A 95 -0.24 -0.07 5.61
N MET A 96 -1.19 -0.87 6.09
CA MET A 96 -0.96 -1.83 7.17
C MET A 96 -1.69 -3.13 6.90
N GLY A 97 -1.04 -4.26 7.17
CA GLY A 97 -1.66 -5.56 6.99
C GLY A 97 -0.68 -6.71 7.13
N TYR A 98 -0.72 -7.63 6.18
CA TYR A 98 0.09 -8.84 6.20
C TYR A 98 0.78 -9.04 4.86
N ALA A 99 2.08 -9.32 4.89
CA ALA A 99 2.86 -9.64 3.71
C ALA A 99 3.04 -11.16 3.61
N ILE A 100 2.74 -11.69 2.43
CA ILE A 100 2.98 -13.08 2.06
C ILE A 100 4.30 -13.12 1.29
N GLY A 101 5.31 -13.75 1.88
CA GLY A 101 6.57 -14.07 1.24
C GLY A 101 6.44 -15.34 0.39
N ILE A 102 7.00 -15.28 -0.81
CA ILE A 102 7.12 -16.39 -1.75
C ILE A 102 8.61 -16.63 -2.02
N ASN A 103 8.99 -17.89 -2.22
CA ASN A 103 10.37 -18.36 -2.30
C ASN A 103 11.13 -18.12 -0.98
N ASN A 104 12.15 -17.27 -1.00
CA ASN A 104 13.02 -16.99 0.14
C ASN A 104 12.56 -15.77 0.96
N ALA A 105 11.37 -15.22 0.69
CA ALA A 105 10.76 -14.18 1.53
C ALA A 105 10.02 -14.81 2.71
N GLY A 106 10.14 -14.20 3.88
CA GLY A 106 9.31 -14.51 5.04
C GLY A 106 7.93 -13.87 4.95
N ASN A 107 6.96 -14.47 5.63
CA ASN A 107 5.67 -13.84 5.90
C ASN A 107 5.79 -12.96 7.14
N GLY A 108 4.96 -11.91 7.24
CA GLY A 108 4.99 -11.08 8.43
C GLY A 108 4.02 -9.92 8.41
N PHE A 109 4.00 -9.20 9.53
CA PHE A 109 3.28 -7.94 9.60
C PHE A 109 3.85 -6.94 8.57
N TYR A 110 2.95 -6.26 7.87
CA TYR A 110 3.29 -5.28 6.85
C TYR A 110 2.91 -3.88 7.31
N PHE A 111 3.86 -2.95 7.21
CA PHE A 111 3.64 -1.53 7.50
C PHE A 111 4.40 -0.69 6.48
N ARG A 112 3.69 0.22 5.80
CA ARG A 112 4.27 1.07 4.77
C ARG A 112 3.80 2.51 4.88
N PRO A 113 4.59 3.41 5.50
CA PRO A 113 4.38 4.84 5.39
C PRO A 113 4.71 5.30 3.97
N ILE A 114 3.89 6.22 3.47
CA ILE A 114 3.92 6.70 2.10
C ILE A 114 3.90 8.23 2.08
N PHE A 115 4.69 8.78 1.16
CA PHE A 115 4.62 10.15 0.71
C PHE A 115 4.30 10.15 -0.79
N GLU A 116 3.31 10.94 -1.21
CA GLU A 116 2.98 11.10 -2.62
C GLU A 116 2.97 12.57 -3.04
N TYR A 117 3.50 12.83 -4.23
CA TYR A 117 3.44 14.13 -4.89
C TYR A 117 2.67 14.01 -6.21
N LYS A 118 1.53 14.69 -6.31
CA LYS A 118 0.69 14.75 -7.50
C LYS A 118 1.39 15.57 -8.57
N ILE A 119 1.81 14.90 -9.64
CA ILE A 119 2.41 15.54 -10.81
C ILE A 119 1.27 16.15 -11.63
N ASN A 120 0.30 15.31 -11.99
CA ASN A 120 -0.91 15.67 -12.74
C ASN A 120 -2.16 15.05 -12.08
N SER A 121 -3.36 15.27 -12.62
CA SER A 121 -4.61 14.68 -12.14
C SER A 121 -4.60 13.15 -12.13
N ASN A 122 -3.85 12.53 -13.04
CA ASN A 122 -3.85 11.09 -13.25
C ASN A 122 -2.52 10.42 -12.85
N MET A 123 -1.50 11.18 -12.45
CA MET A 123 -0.17 10.65 -12.16
C MET A 123 0.43 11.27 -10.89
N SER A 124 0.93 10.43 -10.00
CA SER A 124 1.59 10.83 -8.76
C SER A 124 2.91 10.10 -8.59
N PHE A 125 3.93 10.81 -8.12
CA PHE A 125 5.15 10.19 -7.62
C PHE A 125 4.92 9.66 -6.21
N ARG A 126 5.36 8.44 -5.93
CA ARG A 126 5.24 7.78 -4.62
C ARG A 126 6.62 7.44 -4.09
N ALA A 127 6.93 7.90 -2.89
CA ALA A 127 8.06 7.45 -2.09
C ALA A 127 7.54 6.74 -0.84
N SER A 128 8.14 5.63 -0.45
CA SER A 128 7.66 4.85 0.68
C SER A 128 8.73 3.95 1.28
N TYR A 129 8.54 3.57 2.53
CA TYR A 129 9.33 2.54 3.19
C TYR A 129 8.42 1.37 3.50
N SER A 130 8.73 0.18 3.03
CA SER A 130 7.98 -1.03 3.32
C SER A 130 8.72 -1.83 4.38
N GLY A 131 8.10 -2.02 5.54
CA GLY A 131 8.59 -2.91 6.59
C GLY A 131 7.83 -4.24 6.55
N VAL A 132 8.57 -5.34 6.60
CA VAL A 132 8.09 -6.70 6.85
C VAL A 132 8.95 -7.29 7.97
N ASP A 133 8.44 -8.22 8.76
CA ASP A 133 9.20 -8.85 9.86
C ASP A 133 10.58 -9.41 9.40
N SER A 134 10.72 -9.80 8.14
CA SER A 134 11.96 -10.28 7.53
C SER A 134 12.93 -9.18 7.05
N GLY A 135 12.57 -7.90 7.14
CA GLY A 135 13.39 -6.78 6.70
C GLY A 135 12.60 -5.62 6.09
N GLY A 136 13.31 -4.53 5.76
CA GLY A 136 12.72 -3.34 5.17
C GLY A 136 13.28 -2.98 3.80
N PHE A 137 12.52 -2.23 3.01
CA PHE A 137 12.97 -1.72 1.73
C PHE A 137 12.38 -0.34 1.41
N LEU A 138 13.20 0.52 0.83
CA LEU A 138 12.81 1.85 0.36
C LEU A 138 12.37 1.76 -1.08
N ASN A 139 11.26 2.39 -1.43
CA ASN A 139 10.66 2.35 -2.76
C ASN A 139 10.36 3.76 -3.25
N ALA A 140 10.61 3.99 -4.54
CA ALA A 140 10.20 5.17 -5.28
C ALA A 140 9.55 4.73 -6.60
N GLY A 141 8.47 5.38 -7.00
CA GLY A 141 7.69 4.95 -8.15
C GLY A 141 6.66 5.95 -8.62
N LEU A 142 5.91 5.56 -9.64
CA LEU A 142 4.80 6.33 -10.19
C LEU A 142 3.50 5.55 -9.99
N MET A 143 2.47 6.26 -9.58
CA MET A 143 1.09 5.77 -9.46
C MET A 143 0.21 6.50 -10.47
N PHE A 144 -0.66 5.75 -11.12
CA PHE A 144 -1.62 6.22 -12.10
C PHE A 144 -3.03 5.98 -11.58
N ASN A 145 -3.88 7.01 -11.67
CA ASN A 145 -5.31 6.88 -11.39
C ASN A 145 -6.01 6.42 -12.67
N LEU A 146 -6.80 5.34 -12.58
CA LEU A 146 -7.62 4.83 -13.68
C LEU A 146 -9.01 5.45 -13.68
#